data_AF-A0A2T3FPI8-F1
#
_entry.id   AF-A0A2T3FPI8-F1
#
_cell.length_a   1.000
_cell.length_b   1.000
_cell.length_c   1.000
_cell.angle_alpha   90.00
_cell.angle_beta   90.00
_cell.angle_gamma   90.00
#
_symmetry.space_group_name_H-M   'P 1'
#
loop_
_entity.id
_entity.type
_entity.pdbx_description
1 polymer ?
#
loop_
_entity_poly.entity_id
_entity_poly.type
_entity_poly.pdbx_seq_one_letter_code
_entity_poly.pdbx_strand_id
1 'polypeptide(L)'
;MVKKSNREAMHGRFDLCILPKQIFHTALVLECKHSKSVKDLIKDASEGAQQIIDHKYEEEIINDGYLHVKGCGISFYKKYCYIVKVQA
;
A
#
# COMPACT_ATOMS: atom_id res chain seq x y z
N MET A 1 14.72 -3.47 -9.68
CA MET A 1 13.41 -3.10 -9.15
C MET A 1 12.39 -3.64 -10.14
N VAL A 2 11.73 -4.75 -9.83
CA VAL A 2 10.72 -5.32 -10.73
C VAL A 2 9.39 -4.66 -10.40
N LYS A 3 8.90 -3.78 -11.28
CA LYS A 3 7.51 -3.34 -11.24
C LYS A 3 6.66 -4.45 -11.83
N LYS A 4 6.05 -5.31 -11.00
CA LYS A 4 4.98 -6.20 -11.48
C LYS A 4 3.72 -5.35 -11.67
N SER A 5 3.49 -4.92 -12.90
CA SER A 5 2.23 -4.31 -13.35
C SER A 5 1.56 -5.29 -14.30
N ASN A 6 0.99 -6.39 -13.76
CA ASN A 6 -0.05 -7.21 -14.41
C ASN A 6 -0.24 -8.52 -13.62
N ARG A 7 -0.98 -8.45 -12.52
CA ARG A 7 -1.69 -9.62 -12.01
C ARG A 7 -3.01 -9.08 -11.50
N GLU A 8 -4.09 -9.38 -12.22
CA GLU A 8 -5.45 -9.20 -11.70
C GLU A 8 -5.59 -10.21 -10.55
N ALA A 9 -5.20 -9.77 -9.36
CA ALA A 9 -5.59 -10.44 -8.14
C ALA A 9 -7.11 -10.30 -8.01
N MET A 10 -7.78 -11.32 -7.50
CA MET A 10 -9.24 -11.30 -7.29
C MET A 10 -9.71 -10.12 -6.42
N HIS A 11 -8.79 -9.43 -5.74
CA HIS A 11 -9.03 -8.29 -4.87
C HIS A 11 -8.63 -6.92 -5.46
N GLY A 12 -8.25 -6.83 -6.75
CA GLY A 12 -7.90 -5.56 -7.39
C GLY A 12 -6.41 -5.21 -7.34
N ARG A 13 -6.06 -3.97 -7.67
CA ARG A 13 -4.68 -3.50 -7.90
C ARG A 13 -4.29 -2.42 -6.88
N PHE A 14 -3.16 -2.59 -6.21
CA PHE A 14 -2.51 -1.53 -5.43
C PHE A 14 -1.84 -0.50 -6.36
N ASP A 15 -1.70 0.74 -5.88
CA ASP A 15 -1.04 1.81 -6.66
C ASP A 15 0.45 1.53 -6.89
N LEU A 16 1.18 1.16 -5.83
CA LEU A 16 2.62 0.90 -5.91
C LEU A 16 3.05 -0.21 -4.95
N CYS A 17 3.87 -1.13 -5.45
CA CYS A 17 4.58 -2.10 -4.63
C CYS A 17 6.07 -2.06 -4.94
N ILE A 18 6.88 -2.04 -3.89
CA ILE A 18 8.34 -2.08 -3.95
C ILE A 18 8.78 -3.45 -3.46
N LEU A 19 9.22 -4.27 -4.40
CA LEU A 19 9.76 -5.60 -4.12
C LEU A 19 11.29 -5.52 -4.00
N PRO A 20 11.88 -5.94 -2.87
CA PRO A 20 13.32 -6.00 -2.71
C PRO A 20 13.93 -7.08 -3.61
N LYS A 21 15.24 -6.98 -3.88
CA LYS A 21 15.96 -8.02 -4.63
C LYS A 21 16.05 -9.34 -3.86
N GLN A 22 16.14 -9.26 -2.53
CA GLN A 22 16.25 -10.40 -1.64
C GLN A 22 14.92 -10.62 -0.93
N ILE A 23 14.39 -11.83 -0.99
CA ILE A 23 13.05 -12.18 -0.49
C ILE A 23 12.88 -12.03 1.04
N PHE A 24 13.99 -12.03 1.78
CA PHE A 24 14.01 -11.82 3.22
C PHE A 24 14.11 -10.34 3.62
N HIS A 25 14.24 -9.42 2.66
CA HIS A 25 14.10 -8.00 2.93
C HIS A 25 12.63 -7.57 2.86
N THR A 26 12.34 -6.39 3.39
CA THR A 26 10.97 -5.87 3.45
C THR A 26 10.46 -5.42 2.09
N ALA A 27 9.34 -5.98 1.66
CA ALA A 27 8.49 -5.45 0.60
C ALA A 27 7.55 -4.37 1.15
N LEU A 28 7.25 -3.37 0.34
CA LEU A 28 6.37 -2.27 0.70
C LEU A 28 5.20 -2.20 -0.28
N VAL A 29 3.97 -2.19 0.22
CA VAL A 29 2.76 -1.93 -0.57
C VAL A 29 2.18 -0.58 -0.16
N LEU A 30 1.83 0.23 -1.15
CA LEU A 30 1.38 1.60 -0.98
C LEU A 30 0.06 1.82 -1.72
N GLU A 31 -0.87 2.47 -1.03
CA GLU A 31 -2.13 2.94 -1.60
C GLU A 31 -2.23 4.45 -1.40
N CYS A 32 -2.49 5.19 -2.48
CA CYS A 32 -2.49 6.64 -2.52
C CYS A 32 -3.92 7.17 -2.70
N LYS A 33 -4.27 8.19 -1.92
CA LYS A 33 -5.52 8.94 -2.06
C LYS A 33 -5.24 10.42 -2.32
N HIS A 34 -6.19 11.08 -2.97
CA HIS A 34 -6.18 12.52 -3.15
C HIS A 34 -7.31 13.15 -2.32
N SER A 35 -6.95 13.89 -1.27
CA SER A 35 -7.90 14.55 -0.38
C SER A 35 -8.48 15.83 -0.98
N LYS A 36 -9.71 16.17 -0.56
CA LYS A 36 -10.39 17.42 -0.95
C LYS A 36 -10.03 18.59 -0.04
N SER A 37 -9.60 18.31 1.20
CA SER A 37 -9.14 19.30 2.16
C SER A 37 -8.03 18.76 3.05
N VAL A 38 -7.34 19.65 3.78
CA VAL A 38 -6.33 19.25 4.79
C VAL A 38 -6.95 18.35 5.87
N LYS A 39 -8.22 18.58 6.23
CA LYS A 39 -8.91 17.82 7.29
C LYS A 39 -9.17 16.38 6.88
N ASP A 40 -9.26 16.11 5.58
CA ASP A 40 -9.54 14.77 5.04
C ASP A 40 -8.27 13.90 4.93
N LEU A 41 -7.07 14.50 5.03
CA LEU A 41 -5.78 13.79 4.84
C LEU A 41 -5.66 12.54 5.71
N ILE A 42 -5.99 12.63 6.99
CA ILE A 42 -5.87 11.52 7.94
C ILE A 42 -6.89 10.43 7.62
N LYS A 43 -8.14 10.83 7.32
CA LYS A 43 -9.22 9.92 6.98
C LYS A 43 -8.90 9.16 5.70
N ASP A 44 -8.54 9.87 4.64
CA ASP A 44 -8.28 9.26 3.34
C ASP A 44 -7.00 8.39 3.36
N ALA A 45 -5.96 8.78 4.11
CA ALA A 45 -4.79 7.92 4.30
C ALA A 45 -5.14 6.64 5.08
N SER A 46 -6.00 6.75 6.09
CA SER A 46 -6.51 5.59 6.84
C SER A 46 -7.37 4.68 5.96
N GLU A 47 -8.21 5.24 5.08
CA GLU A 47 -8.98 4.47 4.09
C GLU A 47 -8.06 3.73 3.12
N GLY A 48 -6.97 4.36 2.66
CA GLY A 48 -5.96 3.68 1.85
C GLY A 48 -5.30 2.51 2.60
N ALA A 49 -4.98 2.70 3.89
CA ALA A 49 -4.43 1.63 4.72
C ALA A 49 -5.45 0.49 4.92
N GLN A 50 -6.73 0.81 5.13
CA GLN A 50 -7.80 -0.17 5.26
C GLN A 50 -7.99 -0.97 3.98
N GLN A 51 -7.93 -0.33 2.81
CA GLN A 51 -8.01 -1.03 1.52
C GLN A 51 -6.89 -2.06 1.34
N ILE A 52 -5.67 -1.78 1.83
CA ILE A 52 -4.57 -2.75 1.81
C ILE A 52 -4.91 -4.00 2.64
N ILE A 53 -5.57 -3.82 3.78
CA ILE A 53 -6.04 -4.91 4.66
C ILE A 53 -7.17 -5.69 3.98
N ASP A 54 -8.21 -4.98 3.53
CA ASP A 54 -9.42 -5.57 2.95
C ASP A 54 -9.09 -6.42 1.71
N HIS A 55 -8.13 -5.95 0.91
CA HIS A 55 -7.70 -6.63 -0.30
C HIS A 55 -6.57 -7.63 -0.05
N LYS A 56 -6.14 -7.82 1.21
CA LYS A 56 -5.14 -8.81 1.62
C LYS A 56 -3.82 -8.71 0.84
N TYR A 57 -3.42 -7.52 0.43
CA TYR A 57 -2.24 -7.35 -0.41
C TYR A 57 -0.95 -7.83 0.27
N GLU A 58 -0.85 -7.70 1.60
CA GLU A 58 0.29 -8.25 2.33
C GLU A 58 0.34 -9.79 2.23
N GLU A 59 -0.80 -10.48 2.37
CA GLU A 59 -0.89 -11.94 2.24
C GLU A 59 -0.50 -12.40 0.83
N GLU A 60 -0.95 -11.70 -0.22
CA GLU A 60 -0.59 -12.02 -1.60
C GLU A 60 0.91 -11.90 -1.86
N ILE A 61 1.56 -10.88 -1.31
CA ILE A 61 3.01 -10.68 -1.46
C ILE A 61 3.80 -11.73 -0.65
N ILE A 62 3.31 -12.12 0.52
CA ILE A 62 3.87 -13.23 1.31
C ILE A 62 3.77 -14.55 0.54
N ASN A 63 2.63 -14.82 -0.10
CA ASN A 63 2.42 -16.00 -0.93
C ASN A 63 3.31 -16.03 -2.18
N ASP A 64 3.72 -14.86 -2.69
CA ASP A 64 4.71 -14.71 -3.76
C ASP A 64 6.17 -14.91 -3.26
N GLY A 65 6.38 -15.19 -1.97
CA GLY A 65 7.65 -15.62 -1.38
C GLY A 65 8.40 -14.58 -0.54
N TYR A 66 7.85 -13.39 -0.34
CA TYR A 66 8.49 -12.33 0.45
C TYR A 66 8.14 -12.46 1.94
N LEU A 67 9.16 -12.57 2.79
CA LEU A 67 8.95 -12.91 4.20
C LEU A 67 8.46 -11.73 5.05
N HIS A 68 8.72 -10.51 4.61
CA HIS A 68 8.41 -9.30 5.35
C HIS A 68 7.70 -8.32 4.44
N VAL A 69 6.47 -7.97 4.80
CA VAL A 69 5.68 -6.98 4.07
C VAL A 69 5.23 -5.88 5.02
N LYS A 70 5.14 -4.66 4.50
CA LYS A 70 4.58 -3.49 5.17
C LYS A 70 3.65 -2.75 4.22
N GLY A 71 2.46 -2.45 4.68
CA GLY A 71 1.50 -1.59 3.99
C GLY A 71 1.49 -0.17 4.52
N CYS A 72 1.31 0.81 3.64
CA CYS A 72 1.00 2.19 4.02
C CYS A 72 -0.08 2.79 3.12
N GLY A 73 -1.08 3.42 3.74
CA GLY A 73 -1.96 4.36 3.06
C GLY A 73 -1.35 5.76 3.08
N ILE A 74 -1.36 6.46 1.95
CA ILE A 74 -0.83 7.81 1.80
C ILE A 74 -1.95 8.69 1.25
N SER A 75 -2.19 9.85 1.84
CA SER A 75 -3.06 10.86 1.22
C SER A 75 -2.31 12.15 0.91
N PHE A 76 -2.67 12.80 -0.18
CA PHE A 76 -2.11 14.05 -0.66
C PHE A 76 -3.17 15.16 -0.74
N TYR A 77 -2.79 16.37 -0.31
CA TYR A 77 -3.55 17.60 -0.53
C TYR A 77 -2.60 18.76 -0.80
N LYS A 78 -2.53 19.25 -2.04
CA LYS A 78 -1.57 20.27 -2.48
C LYS A 78 -0.13 19.85 -2.12
N LYS A 79 0.54 20.59 -1.22
CA LYS A 79 1.90 20.31 -0.73
C LYS A 79 1.94 19.47 0.55
N TYR A 80 0.79 19.10 1.09
CA TYR A 80 0.67 18.31 2.30
C TYR A 80 0.47 16.84 1.96
N CYS A 81 1.03 15.95 2.77
CA CYS A 81 0.72 14.54 2.74
C CYS A 81 0.59 13.98 4.16
N TYR A 82 -0.15 12.90 4.29
CA TYR A 82 -0.24 12.12 5.53
C TYR A 82 -0.08 10.65 5.21
N ILE A 83 0.66 9.94 6.05
CA ILE A 83 0.98 8.52 5.86
C ILE A 83 0.47 7.77 7.08
N VAL A 84 -0.33 6.73 6.84
CA VAL A 84 -0.80 5.78 7.83
C VAL A 84 -0.17 4.44 7.52
N LYS A 85 0.56 3.90 8.50
CA LYS A 85 1.07 2.54 8.43
C LYS A 85 -0.08 1.56 8.72
N VAL A 86 -0.18 0.50 7.93
CA VAL A 86 -1.07 -0.63 8.23
C VAL A 86 -0.64 -1.26 9.55
N GLN A 87 -1.57 -1.35 10.49
CA GLN A 87 -1.43 -2.11 11.72
C GLN A 87 -2.24 -3.39 11.55
N ALA A 88 -1.54 -4.53 11.49
CA ALA A 88 -2.13 -5.85 11.53
C ALA A 88 -2.53 -6.23 12.96
#